data_AF-A0A419GFX9-F1
#
_entry.id   AF-A0A419GFX9-F1
#
_cell.length_a   1.000
_cell.length_b   1.000
_cell.length_c   1.000
_cell.angle_alpha   90.00
_cell.angle_beta   90.00
_cell.angle_gamma   90.00
#
_symmetry.space_group_name_H-M   'P 1'
#
loop_
_entity.id
_entity.type
_entity.pdbx_description
1 polymer ?
#
loop_
_entity_poly.entity_id
_entity_poly.type
_entity_poly.pdbx_seq_one_letter_code
_entity_poly.pdbx_strand_id
1 'polypeptide(L)'
;MAFDRKQDLPEEVRDIIFSEEIYQANDSLFQKFHLDRKQIEFILNLLDAVYLQRIEPLELPQKLEEISRAEYISLRDLAMDIATSILWPLQDHLGSVDRLILRLGGKIPKLKPIRKRVFQKKIFPGQATGTIEKITEEYDDFKTLRLSSRKIIDKDGKAVSPTVDNWLKDYVHFLGAGFHNALDRAKYLAKSPNVLPLSPAEKESIRYLVIAYDDKVEMDFLLDGALLKVSEPVQSEGQLKNEQAIDVNQIVENFKKKLLSLESSILPEDFILSEAENDPKKVRNILWNALGLQDKEKTTSCLKLLIKRKNLDLMLKEDVRFLNILKRFVNIRYGGKYDGDLDNWLNKNLDKLIVRRLFLEMVLVEKLRLDSQEAMLWAFYLSNLVAGAGQIVYLDEDDGQLKWREVQVNGENISWVDNL
;
A
#
# COMPACT_ATOMS: atom_id res chain seq x y z
N MET A 1 0.11 -24.84 12.61
CA MET A 1 0.74 -23.65 11.98
C MET A 1 2.15 -23.99 11.48
N ALA A 2 2.27 -24.92 10.53
CA ALA A 2 3.57 -25.29 9.92
C ALA A 2 3.67 -24.92 8.42
N PHE A 3 2.56 -24.47 7.81
CA PHE A 3 2.49 -24.11 6.39
C PHE A 3 3.24 -22.81 6.03
N ASP A 4 3.61 -21.99 7.02
CA ASP A 4 4.15 -20.65 6.77
C ASP A 4 5.61 -20.66 6.28
N ARG A 5 6.43 -21.61 6.74
CA ARG A 5 7.87 -21.63 6.43
C ARG A 5 8.23 -22.14 5.04
N LYS A 6 7.26 -22.69 4.29
CA LYS A 6 7.50 -23.05 2.87
C LYS A 6 7.67 -21.80 2.01
N GLN A 7 7.24 -20.63 2.49
CA GLN A 7 7.45 -19.37 1.79
C GLN A 7 8.93 -18.96 1.77
N ASP A 8 9.72 -19.41 2.76
CA ASP A 8 11.16 -19.10 2.88
C ASP A 8 12.05 -19.91 1.93
N LEU A 9 11.51 -20.95 1.28
CA LEU A 9 12.26 -21.75 0.31
C LEU A 9 12.57 -20.93 -0.96
N PRO A 10 13.71 -21.17 -1.62
CA PRO A 10 14.00 -20.59 -2.92
C PRO A 10 12.84 -20.84 -3.89
N GLU A 11 12.50 -19.84 -4.70
CA GLU A 11 11.34 -19.93 -5.62
C GLU A 11 11.41 -21.13 -6.55
N GLU A 12 12.60 -21.43 -7.08
CA GLU A 12 12.87 -22.59 -7.93
C GLU A 12 12.51 -23.92 -7.25
N VAL A 13 12.75 -24.01 -5.94
CA VAL A 13 12.43 -25.20 -5.11
C VAL A 13 10.94 -25.27 -4.83
N ARG A 14 10.30 -24.13 -4.53
CA ARG A 14 8.84 -24.05 -4.32
C ARG A 14 8.09 -24.48 -5.58
N ASP A 15 8.48 -23.98 -6.75
CA ASP A 15 7.87 -24.32 -8.03
C ASP A 15 7.88 -25.83 -8.29
N ILE A 16 8.98 -26.52 -7.96
CA ILE A 16 9.09 -27.98 -8.09
C ILE A 16 8.20 -28.68 -7.05
N ILE A 17 8.28 -28.30 -5.77
CA ILE A 17 7.50 -28.93 -4.69
C ILE A 17 6.00 -28.84 -4.95
N PHE A 18 5.54 -27.70 -5.47
CA PHE A 18 4.13 -27.46 -5.81
C PHE A 18 3.77 -27.81 -7.26
N SER A 19 4.68 -28.45 -8.00
CA SER A 19 4.41 -28.88 -9.38
C SER A 19 3.43 -30.04 -9.43
N GLU A 20 2.73 -30.13 -10.56
CA GLU A 20 1.85 -31.27 -10.85
C GLU A 20 2.60 -32.61 -10.87
N GLU A 21 3.87 -32.59 -11.30
CA GLU A 21 4.73 -33.80 -11.33
C GLU A 21 4.94 -34.38 -9.92
N ILE A 22 5.25 -33.54 -8.92
CA ILE A 22 5.42 -33.99 -7.54
C ILE A 22 4.10 -34.43 -6.92
N TYR A 23 2.99 -33.77 -7.26
CA TYR A 23 1.66 -34.20 -6.81
C TYR A 23 1.32 -35.60 -7.34
N GLN A 24 1.49 -35.83 -8.63
CA GLN A 24 1.26 -37.14 -9.27
C GLN A 24 2.21 -38.22 -8.73
N ALA A 25 3.47 -37.88 -8.47
CA ALA A 25 4.45 -38.80 -7.87
C ALA A 25 4.03 -39.23 -6.46
N ASN A 26 3.56 -38.29 -5.63
CA ASN A 26 3.03 -38.60 -4.29
C ASN A 26 1.79 -39.51 -4.37
N ASP A 27 0.82 -39.18 -5.21
CA ASP A 27 -0.41 -39.98 -5.36
C ASP A 27 -0.09 -41.42 -5.83
N SER A 28 0.77 -41.55 -6.85
CA SER A 28 1.23 -42.85 -7.35
C SER A 28 1.92 -43.68 -6.25
N LEU A 29 2.74 -43.03 -5.41
CA LEU A 29 3.43 -43.65 -4.29
C LEU A 29 2.45 -44.13 -3.20
N PHE A 30 1.48 -43.30 -2.83
CA PHE A 30 0.48 -43.66 -1.82
C PHE A 30 -0.38 -44.84 -2.27
N GLN A 31 -0.77 -44.87 -3.55
CA GLN A 31 -1.52 -45.97 -4.14
C GLN A 31 -0.69 -47.26 -4.21
N LYS A 32 0.57 -47.19 -4.65
CA LYS A 32 1.47 -48.35 -4.80
C LYS A 32 1.72 -49.09 -3.49
N PHE A 33 1.86 -48.37 -2.38
CA PHE A 33 2.13 -48.96 -1.06
C PHE A 33 0.87 -49.13 -0.20
N HIS A 34 -0.32 -48.88 -0.75
CA HIS A 34 -1.61 -48.98 -0.05
C HIS A 34 -1.62 -48.23 1.30
N LEU A 35 -1.06 -47.02 1.32
CA LEU A 35 -0.86 -46.26 2.54
C LEU A 35 -2.18 -45.70 3.09
N ASP A 36 -2.39 -45.84 4.39
CA ASP A 36 -3.53 -45.23 5.06
C ASP A 36 -3.30 -43.72 5.30
N ARG A 37 -4.36 -43.03 5.71
CA ARG A 37 -4.32 -41.57 5.94
C ARG A 37 -3.24 -41.13 6.92
N LYS A 38 -2.99 -41.91 8.00
CA LYS A 38 -1.99 -41.55 9.02
C LYS A 38 -0.57 -41.72 8.46
N GLN A 39 -0.35 -42.77 7.68
CA GLN A 39 0.91 -43.02 6.99
C GLN A 39 1.21 -41.94 5.94
N ILE A 40 0.20 -41.53 5.17
CA ILE A 40 0.31 -40.41 4.21
C ILE A 40 0.70 -39.12 4.93
N GLU A 41 0.00 -38.77 6.00
CA GLU A 41 0.30 -37.56 6.79
C GLU A 41 1.71 -37.60 7.37
N PHE A 42 2.15 -38.76 7.87
CA PHE A 42 3.52 -38.95 8.35
C PHE A 42 4.56 -38.70 7.24
N ILE A 43 4.37 -39.29 6.06
CA ILE A 43 5.30 -39.13 4.93
C ILE A 43 5.34 -37.67 4.46
N LEU A 44 4.20 -36.98 4.36
CA LEU A 44 4.16 -35.57 3.98
C LEU A 44 4.90 -34.68 4.98
N ASN A 45 4.73 -34.93 6.29
CA ASN A 45 5.48 -34.21 7.32
C ASN A 45 6.99 -34.50 7.27
N LEU A 46 7.36 -35.74 6.96
CA LEU A 46 8.76 -36.14 6.79
C LEU A 46 9.39 -35.47 5.56
N LEU A 47 8.68 -35.44 4.43
CA LEU A 47 9.10 -34.72 3.23
C LEU A 47 9.27 -33.22 3.50
N ASP A 48 8.35 -32.61 4.23
CA ASP A 48 8.45 -31.20 4.62
C ASP A 48 9.70 -30.92 5.46
N ALA A 49 10.06 -31.84 6.37
CA ALA A 49 11.28 -31.74 7.14
C ALA A 49 12.53 -31.86 6.26
N VAL A 50 12.52 -32.72 5.24
CA VAL A 50 13.63 -32.87 4.27
C VAL A 50 13.74 -31.62 3.38
N TYR A 51 12.63 -31.08 2.87
CA TYR A 51 12.63 -29.87 2.03
C TYR A 51 13.19 -28.66 2.76
N LEU A 52 12.84 -28.52 4.04
CA LEU A 52 13.34 -27.48 4.94
C LEU A 52 14.74 -27.80 5.52
N GLN A 53 15.40 -28.87 5.03
CA GLN A 53 16.73 -29.33 5.46
C GLN A 53 16.85 -29.54 6.98
N ARG A 54 15.74 -29.88 7.66
CA ARG A 54 15.74 -30.24 9.09
C ARG A 54 16.18 -31.69 9.31
N ILE A 55 16.04 -32.51 8.28
CA ILE A 55 16.44 -33.90 8.23
C ILE A 55 17.23 -34.08 6.94
N GLU A 56 18.40 -34.69 7.02
CA GLU A 56 19.17 -35.00 5.81
C GLU A 56 18.48 -36.12 5.01
N PRO A 57 18.52 -36.09 3.66
CA PRO A 57 17.98 -37.19 2.84
C PRO A 57 18.46 -38.58 3.27
N LEU A 58 19.72 -38.71 3.74
CA LEU A 58 20.30 -39.98 4.18
C LEU A 58 19.64 -40.58 5.44
N GLU A 59 18.96 -39.77 6.25
CA GLU A 59 18.24 -40.20 7.44
C GLU A 59 16.82 -40.70 7.12
N LEU A 60 16.33 -40.49 5.89
CA LEU A 60 14.98 -40.87 5.47
C LEU A 60 14.64 -42.34 5.79
N PRO A 61 15.50 -43.35 5.50
CA PRO A 61 15.15 -44.74 5.78
C PRO A 61 14.94 -45.02 7.27
N GLN A 62 15.79 -44.44 8.13
CA GLN A 62 15.66 -44.59 9.59
C GLN A 62 14.38 -43.93 10.09
N LYS A 63 14.04 -42.75 9.57
CA LYS A 63 12.80 -42.05 9.94
C LYS A 63 11.55 -42.77 9.47
N LEU A 64 11.60 -43.49 8.35
CA LEU A 64 10.49 -44.31 7.89
C LEU A 64 10.22 -45.52 8.80
N GLU A 65 11.16 -45.96 9.64
CA GLU A 65 10.91 -47.02 10.64
C GLU A 65 9.90 -46.58 11.71
N GLU A 66 9.74 -45.26 11.91
CA GLU A 66 8.78 -44.69 12.87
C GLU A 66 7.34 -44.68 12.32
N ILE A 67 7.12 -45.07 11.05
CA ILE A 67 5.78 -45.11 10.45
C ILE A 67 4.92 -46.20 11.10
N SER A 68 3.64 -45.90 11.33
CA SER A 68 2.71 -46.89 11.88
C SER A 68 2.62 -48.10 10.95
N ARG A 69 2.69 -49.32 11.52
CA ARG A 69 2.60 -50.59 10.76
C ARG A 69 3.74 -50.80 9.76
N ALA A 70 4.93 -50.27 10.07
CA ALA A 70 6.16 -50.46 9.30
C ALA A 70 6.42 -51.90 8.84
N GLU A 71 6.09 -52.89 9.68
CA GLU A 71 6.28 -54.32 9.43
C GLU A 71 5.53 -54.88 8.19
N TYR A 72 4.50 -54.18 7.69
CA TYR A 72 3.73 -54.60 6.51
C TYR A 72 4.15 -53.88 5.23
N ILE A 73 5.11 -52.96 5.30
CA ILE A 73 5.55 -52.15 4.18
C ILE A 73 7.02 -52.44 3.91
N SER A 74 7.38 -52.62 2.64
CA SER A 74 8.79 -52.63 2.24
C SER A 74 9.35 -51.21 2.36
N LEU A 75 9.83 -50.83 3.56
CA LEU A 75 10.35 -49.48 3.84
C LEU A 75 11.50 -49.09 2.90
N ARG A 76 12.30 -50.08 2.49
CA ARG A 76 13.39 -49.88 1.53
C ARG A 76 12.86 -49.43 0.17
N ASP A 77 11.83 -50.11 -0.34
CA ASP A 77 11.24 -49.78 -1.64
C ASP A 77 10.49 -48.44 -1.57
N LEU A 78 9.81 -48.18 -0.45
CA LEU A 78 9.17 -46.89 -0.18
C LEU A 78 10.19 -45.75 -0.18
N ALA A 79 11.31 -45.90 0.56
CA ALA A 79 12.38 -44.92 0.60
C ALA A 79 13.00 -44.70 -0.78
N MET A 80 13.13 -45.76 -1.59
CA MET A 80 13.66 -45.68 -2.95
C MET A 80 12.75 -44.86 -3.87
N ASP A 81 11.43 -45.12 -3.82
CA ASP A 81 10.47 -44.39 -4.64
C ASP A 81 10.40 -42.91 -4.24
N ILE A 82 10.44 -42.60 -2.94
CA ILE A 82 10.55 -41.21 -2.45
C ILE A 82 11.83 -40.56 -3.00
N ALA A 83 12.97 -41.22 -2.83
CA ALA A 83 14.26 -40.67 -3.23
C ALA A 83 14.33 -40.38 -4.73
N THR A 84 13.79 -41.28 -5.56
CA THR A 84 13.88 -41.20 -7.03
C THR A 84 12.81 -40.33 -7.67
N SER A 85 11.58 -40.35 -7.16
CA SER A 85 10.44 -39.68 -7.80
C SER A 85 10.16 -38.29 -7.21
N ILE A 86 10.48 -38.09 -5.93
CA ILE A 86 10.13 -36.87 -5.20
C ILE A 86 11.37 -36.03 -4.88
N LEU A 87 12.43 -36.64 -4.32
CA LEU A 87 13.62 -35.90 -3.88
C LEU A 87 14.61 -35.64 -5.01
N TRP A 88 14.71 -36.52 -6.01
CA TRP A 88 15.66 -36.39 -7.11
C TRP A 88 15.51 -35.09 -7.93
N PRO A 89 14.28 -34.62 -8.27
CA PRO A 89 14.10 -33.31 -8.90
C PRO A 89 14.68 -32.14 -8.10
N LEU A 90 14.89 -32.32 -6.80
CA LEU A 90 15.41 -31.31 -5.86
C LEU A 90 16.88 -31.55 -5.46
N GLN A 91 17.60 -32.41 -6.18
CA GLN A 91 18.97 -32.82 -5.85
C GLN A 91 19.95 -31.65 -5.63
N ASP A 92 19.84 -30.57 -6.41
CA ASP A 92 20.74 -29.41 -6.32
C ASP A 92 20.54 -28.65 -5.00
N HIS A 93 19.31 -28.68 -4.46
CA HIS A 93 18.95 -28.08 -3.16
C HIS A 93 19.26 -29.03 -1.98
N LEU A 94 19.08 -30.33 -2.15
CA LEU A 94 19.19 -31.32 -1.07
C LEU A 94 20.59 -31.96 -0.94
N GLY A 95 21.40 -31.94 -1.99
CA GLY A 95 22.82 -32.31 -2.01
C GLY A 95 23.17 -33.80 -1.90
N SER A 96 22.45 -34.60 -1.09
CA SER A 96 22.83 -36.00 -0.75
C SER A 96 21.86 -37.08 -1.25
N VAL A 97 20.96 -36.72 -2.16
CA VAL A 97 19.92 -37.63 -2.69
C VAL A 97 20.52 -38.77 -3.54
N ASP A 98 21.59 -38.51 -4.27
CA ASP A 98 22.34 -39.50 -5.04
C ASP A 98 22.89 -40.62 -4.15
N ARG A 99 23.50 -40.26 -3.01
CA ARG A 99 24.04 -41.20 -2.02
C ARG A 99 22.95 -42.02 -1.38
N LEU A 100 21.78 -41.42 -1.11
CA LEU A 100 20.61 -42.13 -0.62
C LEU A 100 20.16 -43.21 -1.60
N ILE A 101 20.00 -42.87 -2.88
CA ILE A 101 19.58 -43.82 -3.93
C ILE A 101 20.59 -44.97 -4.04
N LEU A 102 21.89 -44.69 -4.04
CA LEU A 102 22.94 -45.71 -4.08
C LEU A 102 22.92 -46.62 -2.84
N ARG A 103 22.76 -46.06 -1.64
CA ARG A 103 22.69 -46.82 -0.37
C ARG A 103 21.49 -47.77 -0.35
N LEU A 104 20.38 -47.36 -0.96
CA LEU A 104 19.18 -48.18 -1.11
C LEU A 104 19.31 -49.22 -2.25
N GLY A 105 20.44 -49.25 -2.98
CA GLY A 105 20.73 -50.21 -4.05
C GLY A 105 20.15 -49.84 -5.43
N GLY A 106 19.77 -48.58 -5.62
CA GLY A 106 19.16 -48.08 -6.85
C GLY A 106 20.17 -47.57 -7.87
N LYS A 107 19.70 -47.33 -9.09
CA LYS A 107 20.47 -46.63 -10.13
C LYS A 107 20.11 -45.15 -10.11
N ILE A 108 21.13 -44.28 -10.05
CA ILE A 108 20.94 -42.83 -10.06
C ILE A 108 20.24 -42.43 -11.38
N PRO A 109 19.07 -41.76 -11.33
CA PRO A 109 18.43 -41.26 -12.54
C PRO A 109 19.29 -40.21 -13.25
N LYS A 110 19.03 -39.92 -14.53
CA LYS A 110 19.79 -38.87 -15.23
C LYS A 110 19.59 -37.53 -14.52
N LEU A 111 20.69 -36.78 -14.36
CA LEU A 111 20.66 -35.45 -13.76
C LEU A 111 19.67 -34.57 -14.56
N LYS A 112 18.56 -34.20 -13.91
CA LYS A 112 17.70 -33.11 -14.37
C LYS A 112 18.14 -31.90 -13.55
N PRO A 113 18.99 -31.00 -14.09
CA PRO A 113 19.30 -29.78 -13.34
C PRO A 113 17.99 -29.08 -13.04
N ILE A 114 17.85 -28.53 -11.83
CA ILE A 114 16.75 -27.62 -11.54
C ILE A 114 16.81 -26.59 -12.66
N ARG A 115 15.75 -26.52 -13.49
CA ARG A 115 15.63 -25.45 -14.46
C ARG A 115 15.49 -24.21 -13.59
N LYS A 116 16.64 -23.57 -13.30
CA LYS A 116 16.65 -22.15 -12.98
C LYS A 116 15.82 -21.58 -14.09
N ARG A 117 14.61 -21.12 -13.77
CA ARG A 117 13.91 -20.24 -14.71
C ARG A 117 14.99 -19.20 -14.94
N VAL A 118 15.60 -19.22 -16.12
CA VAL A 118 16.18 -18.00 -16.66
C VAL A 118 14.96 -17.12 -16.58
N PHE A 119 14.88 -16.30 -15.52
CA PHE A 119 13.77 -15.40 -15.27
C PHE A 119 13.48 -14.88 -16.66
N GLN A 120 12.32 -15.26 -17.21
CA GLN A 120 11.95 -14.74 -18.51
C GLN A 120 11.89 -13.28 -18.20
N LYS A 121 12.97 -12.55 -18.53
CA LYS A 121 13.18 -11.22 -18.00
C LYS A 121 11.91 -10.51 -18.39
N LYS A 122 11.12 -10.13 -17.39
CA LYS A 122 9.83 -9.52 -17.67
C LYS A 122 10.21 -8.16 -18.21
N ILE A 123 10.23 -8.06 -19.53
CA ILE A 123 10.55 -6.83 -20.24
C ILE A 123 9.34 -5.94 -20.05
N PHE A 124 9.60 -4.67 -19.74
CA PHE A 124 8.55 -3.69 -19.58
C PHE A 124 7.68 -3.63 -20.86
N PRO A 125 6.35 -3.82 -20.74
CA PRO A 125 5.46 -4.04 -21.89
C PRO A 125 5.18 -2.78 -22.73
N GLY A 126 5.87 -1.68 -22.45
CA GLY A 126 5.67 -0.38 -23.08
C GLY A 126 4.63 0.49 -22.35
N GLN A 127 3.66 -0.12 -21.65
CA GLN A 127 2.75 0.60 -20.76
C GLN A 127 2.44 -0.21 -19.52
N ALA A 128 2.52 0.39 -18.34
CA ALA A 128 2.09 -0.22 -17.09
C ALA A 128 1.60 0.84 -16.09
N THR A 129 0.72 0.43 -15.20
CA THR A 129 0.23 1.26 -14.08
C THR A 129 0.60 0.61 -12.77
N GLY A 130 1.12 1.38 -11.82
CA GLY A 130 1.46 0.87 -10.49
C GLY A 130 2.42 1.77 -9.73
N THR A 131 2.86 1.32 -8.56
CA THR A 131 3.92 2.00 -7.81
C THR A 131 5.29 1.69 -8.39
N ILE A 132 6.29 2.55 -8.16
CA ILE A 132 7.67 2.30 -8.59
C ILE A 132 8.19 0.97 -8.04
N GLU A 133 7.89 0.65 -6.77
CA GLU A 133 8.28 -0.61 -6.13
C GLU A 133 7.74 -1.82 -6.90
N LYS A 134 6.42 -1.83 -7.15
CA LYS A 134 5.74 -2.93 -7.85
C LYS A 134 6.27 -3.12 -9.28
N ILE A 135 6.42 -2.03 -10.04
CA ILE A 135 6.88 -2.10 -11.43
C ILE A 135 8.35 -2.52 -11.50
N THR A 136 9.16 -2.08 -10.54
CA THR A 136 10.57 -2.46 -10.45
C THR A 136 10.75 -3.95 -10.10
N GLU A 137 9.88 -4.50 -9.25
CA GLU A 137 9.86 -5.94 -8.94
C GLU A 137 9.31 -6.77 -10.11
N GLU A 138 8.32 -6.24 -10.82
CA GLU A 138 7.68 -6.95 -11.92
C GLU A 138 8.52 -6.96 -13.20
N TYR A 139 9.28 -5.89 -13.50
CA TYR A 139 10.01 -5.74 -14.76
C TYR A 139 11.50 -5.46 -14.57
N ASP A 140 12.34 -6.40 -14.99
CA ASP A 140 13.79 -6.38 -14.74
C ASP A 140 14.52 -5.21 -15.42
N ASP A 141 14.02 -4.77 -16.58
CA ASP A 141 14.63 -3.71 -17.38
C ASP A 141 14.08 -2.31 -17.07
N PHE A 142 13.04 -2.20 -16.22
CA PHE A 142 12.41 -0.91 -15.89
C PHE A 142 13.41 0.12 -15.35
N LYS A 143 14.31 -0.29 -14.46
CA LYS A 143 15.39 0.56 -13.91
C LYS A 143 16.31 1.16 -14.98
N THR A 144 16.40 0.50 -16.14
CA THR A 144 17.28 0.87 -17.26
C THR A 144 16.59 1.76 -18.30
N LEU A 145 15.26 1.92 -18.23
CA LEU A 145 14.50 2.79 -19.12
C LEU A 145 14.90 4.26 -18.92
N ARG A 146 14.93 5.03 -20.01
CA ARG A 146 15.40 6.43 -20.00
C ARG A 146 14.25 7.39 -19.76
N LEU A 147 14.36 8.31 -18.81
CA LEU A 147 13.33 9.35 -18.57
C LEU A 147 13.59 10.65 -19.33
N SER A 148 14.82 10.85 -19.82
CA SER A 148 15.18 12.06 -20.55
C SER A 148 16.17 11.80 -21.70
N SER A 149 16.22 12.74 -22.61
CA SER A 149 17.10 12.73 -23.79
C SER A 149 18.56 13.02 -23.44
N ARG A 150 18.81 13.85 -22.41
CA ARG A 150 20.15 14.29 -21.99
C ARG A 150 20.74 13.41 -20.91
N LYS A 151 22.06 13.23 -20.91
CA LYS A 151 22.78 12.52 -19.83
C LYS A 151 22.69 13.29 -18.51
N ILE A 152 22.73 12.56 -17.41
CA ILE A 152 22.79 13.10 -16.04
C ILE A 152 24.27 13.23 -15.65
N ILE A 153 24.65 14.31 -14.99
CA ILE A 153 25.94 14.40 -14.31
C ILE A 153 25.78 13.81 -12.92
N ASP A 154 26.44 12.69 -12.65
CA ASP A 154 26.39 12.06 -11.33
C ASP A 154 27.18 12.85 -10.28
N LYS A 155 27.14 12.38 -9.03
CA LYS A 155 27.88 12.96 -7.90
C LYS A 155 29.40 13.05 -8.10
N ASP A 156 29.96 12.22 -8.98
CA ASP A 156 31.38 12.15 -9.29
C ASP A 156 31.73 13.05 -10.51
N GLY A 157 30.75 13.82 -11.02
CA GLY A 157 30.90 14.68 -12.18
C GLY A 157 30.89 13.93 -13.52
N LYS A 158 30.55 12.64 -13.54
CA LYS A 158 30.54 11.82 -14.75
C LYS A 158 29.19 11.86 -15.43
N ALA A 159 29.21 11.90 -16.76
CA ALA A 159 28.00 11.86 -17.57
C ALA A 159 27.47 10.42 -17.69
N VAL A 160 26.39 10.10 -16.98
CA VAL A 160 25.73 8.80 -16.96
C VAL A 160 24.44 8.78 -17.79
N SER A 161 23.99 7.59 -18.19
CA SER A 161 22.73 7.43 -18.92
C SER A 161 21.54 7.89 -18.08
N PRO A 162 20.53 8.55 -18.66
CA PRO A 162 19.41 9.13 -17.91
C PRO A 162 18.32 8.12 -17.58
N THR A 163 18.70 7.04 -16.91
CA THR A 163 17.79 5.95 -16.56
C THR A 163 16.97 6.27 -15.32
N VAL A 164 15.86 5.56 -15.10
CA VAL A 164 15.06 5.64 -13.86
C VAL A 164 15.94 5.55 -12.62
N ASP A 165 16.83 4.56 -12.57
CA ASP A 165 17.74 4.34 -11.44
C ASP A 165 18.71 5.52 -11.22
N ASN A 166 19.25 6.09 -12.29
CA ASN A 166 20.19 7.23 -12.16
C ASN A 166 19.47 8.52 -11.79
N TRP A 167 18.23 8.74 -12.23
CA TRP A 167 17.41 9.87 -11.80
C TRP A 167 17.03 9.79 -10.32
N LEU A 168 16.63 8.61 -9.83
CA LEU A 168 16.35 8.40 -8.41
C LEU A 168 17.62 8.59 -7.55
N LYS A 169 18.79 8.15 -8.03
CA LYS A 169 20.07 8.43 -7.34
C LYS A 169 20.43 9.91 -7.31
N ASP A 170 20.23 10.64 -8.40
CA ASP A 170 20.43 12.10 -8.45
C ASP A 170 19.51 12.81 -7.46
N TYR A 171 18.23 12.41 -7.43
CA TYR A 171 17.22 12.93 -6.51
C TYR A 171 17.62 12.74 -5.04
N VAL A 172 17.95 11.49 -4.65
CA VAL A 172 18.40 11.14 -3.29
C VAL A 172 19.73 11.81 -2.95
N HIS A 173 20.63 11.99 -3.92
CA HIS A 173 21.88 12.72 -3.68
C HIS A 173 21.65 14.21 -3.40
N PHE A 174 20.71 14.84 -4.13
CA PHE A 174 20.42 16.27 -4.00
C PHE A 174 19.70 16.63 -2.70
N LEU A 175 18.74 15.81 -2.26
CA LEU A 175 17.94 16.08 -1.05
C LEU A 175 18.39 15.31 0.20
N GLY A 176 19.08 14.18 0.03
CA GLY A 176 19.40 13.24 1.09
C GLY A 176 18.56 11.95 1.01
N ALA A 177 18.88 10.98 1.85
CA ALA A 177 18.07 9.78 2.01
C ALA A 177 16.89 10.06 2.95
N GLY A 178 15.68 9.66 2.57
CA GLY A 178 14.49 9.81 3.41
C GLY A 178 13.24 10.13 2.58
N PHE A 179 12.15 10.41 3.29
CA PHE A 179 10.92 10.93 2.72
C PHE A 179 11.06 12.45 2.50
N HIS A 180 10.66 12.93 1.33
CA HIS A 180 10.69 14.34 0.98
C HIS A 180 9.28 14.87 0.74
N ASN A 181 8.98 16.04 1.29
CA ASN A 181 7.67 16.67 1.09
C ASN A 181 7.59 17.41 -0.27
N ALA A 182 6.42 17.95 -0.59
CA ALA A 182 6.18 18.68 -1.83
C ALA A 182 7.12 19.89 -2.04
N LEU A 183 7.52 20.58 -0.97
CA LEU A 183 8.44 21.73 -1.06
C LEU A 183 9.86 21.29 -1.42
N ASP A 184 10.33 20.18 -0.85
CA ASP A 184 11.63 19.60 -1.16
C ASP A 184 11.69 19.11 -2.62
N ARG A 185 10.61 18.47 -3.10
CA ARG A 185 10.45 18.08 -4.51
C ARG A 185 10.48 19.31 -5.44
N ALA A 186 9.74 20.36 -5.11
CA ALA A 186 9.75 21.61 -5.87
C ALA A 186 11.15 22.25 -5.91
N LYS A 187 11.88 22.22 -4.78
CA LYS A 187 13.25 22.69 -4.69
C LYS A 187 14.18 21.89 -5.61
N TYR A 188 14.06 20.56 -5.65
CA TYR A 188 14.83 19.71 -6.55
C TYR A 188 14.56 20.06 -8.02
N LEU A 189 13.29 20.12 -8.42
CA LEU A 189 12.90 20.43 -9.80
C LEU A 189 13.35 21.82 -10.26
N ALA A 190 13.39 22.80 -9.34
CA ALA A 190 13.78 24.17 -9.64
C ALA A 190 15.30 24.40 -9.60
N LYS A 191 16.06 23.64 -8.82
CA LYS A 191 17.49 23.94 -8.54
C LYS A 191 18.47 22.86 -9.00
N SER A 192 18.01 21.64 -9.30
CA SER A 192 18.94 20.59 -9.74
C SER A 192 19.58 20.95 -11.08
N PRO A 193 20.91 20.93 -11.20
CA PRO A 193 21.62 21.25 -12.44
C PRO A 193 21.27 20.27 -13.57
N ASN A 194 20.88 19.04 -13.22
CA ASN A 194 20.45 18.03 -14.18
C ASN A 194 19.03 18.29 -14.69
N VAL A 195 18.13 18.86 -13.87
CA VAL A 195 16.72 19.12 -14.22
C VAL A 195 16.55 20.43 -14.99
N LEU A 196 17.30 21.48 -14.63
CA LEU A 196 17.24 22.80 -15.28
C LEU A 196 17.23 22.76 -16.83
N PRO A 197 18.12 22.02 -17.50
CA PRO A 197 18.23 21.98 -18.97
C PRO A 197 17.15 21.14 -19.68
N LEU A 198 16.28 20.45 -18.95
CA LEU A 198 15.27 19.56 -19.53
C LEU A 198 14.11 20.33 -20.16
N SER A 199 13.47 19.69 -21.15
CA SER A 199 12.22 20.18 -21.72
C SER A 199 11.07 20.14 -20.70
N PRO A 200 10.00 20.93 -20.87
CA PRO A 200 8.85 20.91 -19.96
C PRO A 200 8.25 19.51 -19.77
N ALA A 201 8.12 18.72 -20.84
CA ALA A 201 7.57 17.36 -20.76
C ALA A 201 8.45 16.38 -19.99
N GLU A 202 9.77 16.47 -20.12
CA GLU A 202 10.72 15.65 -19.33
C GLU A 202 10.72 16.07 -17.86
N LYS A 203 10.68 17.39 -17.57
CA LYS A 203 10.54 17.90 -16.19
C LYS A 203 9.28 17.35 -15.52
N GLU A 204 8.20 17.29 -16.29
CA GLU A 204 6.93 16.77 -15.83
C GLU A 204 6.99 15.26 -15.51
N SER A 205 7.64 14.47 -16.38
CA SER A 205 7.84 13.04 -16.11
C SER A 205 8.70 12.81 -14.86
N ILE A 206 9.72 13.64 -14.63
CA ILE A 206 10.52 13.57 -13.40
C ILE A 206 9.71 13.98 -12.18
N ARG A 207 8.87 15.02 -12.29
CA ARG A 207 7.95 15.45 -11.23
C ARG A 207 7.08 14.29 -10.76
N TYR A 208 6.45 13.58 -11.69
CA TYR A 208 5.61 12.42 -11.37
C TYR A 208 6.41 11.24 -10.82
N LEU A 209 7.61 10.97 -11.36
CA LEU A 209 8.48 9.93 -10.81
C LEU A 209 8.82 10.16 -9.34
N VAL A 210 9.24 11.39 -8.97
CA VAL A 210 9.63 11.67 -7.58
C VAL A 210 8.43 11.67 -6.64
N ILE A 211 7.23 12.05 -7.11
CA ILE A 211 5.98 11.89 -6.35
C ILE A 211 5.69 10.41 -6.11
N ALA A 212 5.76 9.57 -7.15
CA ALA A 212 5.52 8.14 -7.02
C ALA A 212 6.53 7.45 -6.09
N TYR A 213 7.77 7.94 -6.05
CA TYR A 213 8.83 7.44 -5.19
C TYR A 213 8.56 7.75 -3.70
N ASP A 214 8.31 9.02 -3.36
CA ASP A 214 8.14 9.43 -1.96
C ASP A 214 6.75 9.06 -1.40
N ASP A 215 5.69 9.30 -2.19
CA ASP A 215 4.31 9.19 -1.73
C ASP A 215 3.72 7.78 -1.96
N LYS A 216 4.48 6.88 -2.60
CA LYS A 216 4.06 5.50 -2.97
C LYS A 216 2.74 5.44 -3.74
N VAL A 217 2.46 6.46 -4.53
CA VAL A 217 1.23 6.57 -5.33
C VAL A 217 1.42 5.82 -6.65
N GLU A 218 0.34 5.21 -7.14
CA GLU A 218 0.33 4.58 -8.46
C GLU A 218 0.42 5.64 -9.55
N MET A 219 1.24 5.40 -10.56
CA MET A 219 1.39 6.25 -11.74
C MET A 219 1.26 5.42 -13.02
N ASP A 220 0.93 6.10 -14.12
CA ASP A 220 1.03 5.53 -15.45
C ASP A 220 2.44 5.71 -16.00
N PHE A 221 3.01 4.62 -16.49
CA PHE A 221 4.31 4.56 -17.12
C PHE A 221 4.12 4.17 -18.58
N LEU A 222 4.46 5.08 -19.49
CA LEU A 222 4.31 4.88 -20.93
C LEU A 222 5.65 5.09 -21.64
N LEU A 223 6.09 4.09 -22.37
CA LEU A 223 7.29 4.15 -23.21
C LEU A 223 6.93 4.82 -24.54
N ASP A 224 7.23 6.11 -24.66
CA ASP A 224 7.06 6.89 -25.89
C ASP A 224 8.38 6.92 -26.66
N GLY A 225 8.50 6.02 -27.64
CA GLY A 225 9.73 5.80 -28.38
C GLY A 225 10.84 5.24 -27.48
N ALA A 226 11.87 6.06 -27.21
CA ALA A 226 12.99 5.70 -26.35
C ALA A 226 12.92 6.29 -24.94
N LEU A 227 11.87 7.08 -24.65
CA LEU A 227 11.71 7.78 -23.39
C LEU A 227 10.49 7.25 -22.63
N LEU A 228 10.70 6.96 -21.35
CA LEU A 228 9.65 6.65 -20.40
C LEU A 228 9.00 7.96 -19.97
N LYS A 229 7.71 8.11 -20.26
CA LYS A 229 6.85 9.15 -19.72
C LYS A 229 6.17 8.62 -18.47
N VAL A 230 6.12 9.45 -17.44
CA VAL A 230 5.39 9.17 -16.20
C VAL A 230 4.31 10.23 -16.07
N SER A 231 3.09 9.81 -15.83
CA SER A 231 1.96 10.71 -15.60
C SER A 231 1.12 10.23 -14.43
N GLU A 232 0.30 11.13 -13.88
CA GLU A 232 -0.83 10.70 -13.06
C GLU A 232 -1.61 9.62 -13.82
N PRO A 233 -2.08 8.58 -13.12
CA PRO A 233 -2.89 7.58 -13.75
C PRO A 233 -4.06 8.31 -14.37
N VAL A 234 -4.17 8.26 -15.69
CA VAL A 234 -5.37 8.74 -16.35
C VAL A 234 -6.42 7.82 -15.77
N GLN A 235 -7.22 8.33 -14.82
CA GLN A 235 -8.43 7.65 -14.44
C GLN A 235 -9.16 7.52 -15.77
N SER A 236 -9.04 6.35 -16.39
CA SER A 236 -9.78 6.03 -17.57
C SER A 236 -11.21 5.88 -17.05
N GLU A 237 -11.86 7.03 -16.87
CA GLU A 237 -13.29 7.21 -16.65
C GLU A 237 -14.09 6.45 -17.72
N GLY A 238 -13.43 5.96 -18.79
CA GLY A 238 -14.01 5.18 -19.87
C GLY A 238 -13.69 3.68 -19.96
N GLN A 239 -12.90 3.03 -19.08
CA GLN A 239 -12.59 1.59 -19.25
C GLN A 239 -13.00 0.64 -18.11
N LEU A 240 -13.73 1.14 -17.10
CA LEU A 240 -14.56 0.31 -16.23
C LEU A 240 -16.01 0.80 -16.15
N LYS A 241 -16.54 1.45 -17.20
CA LYS A 241 -17.98 1.37 -17.48
C LYS A 241 -18.28 0.01 -18.12
N ASN A 242 -18.11 -1.06 -17.35
CA ASN A 242 -19.13 -2.10 -17.42
C ASN A 242 -20.43 -1.37 -17.09
N GLU A 243 -21.40 -1.38 -18.00
CA GLU A 243 -22.75 -0.83 -17.83
C GLU A 243 -23.54 -1.60 -16.75
N GLN A 244 -22.94 -1.86 -15.60
CA GLN A 244 -23.71 -2.05 -14.38
C GLN A 244 -24.05 -0.65 -13.93
N ALA A 245 -25.25 -0.20 -14.29
CA ALA A 245 -25.86 0.99 -13.73
C ALA A 245 -25.57 1.00 -12.24
N ILE A 246 -24.84 2.02 -11.78
CA ILE A 246 -24.51 2.19 -10.37
C ILE A 246 -25.85 2.19 -9.61
N ASP A 247 -26.09 1.15 -8.81
CA ASP A 247 -27.29 1.08 -8.00
C ASP A 247 -27.15 2.06 -6.84
N VAL A 248 -27.60 3.30 -7.08
CA VAL A 248 -27.59 4.39 -6.11
C VAL A 248 -28.26 3.95 -4.80
N ASN A 249 -29.28 3.09 -4.86
CA ASN A 249 -29.93 2.59 -3.64
C ASN A 249 -28.98 1.72 -2.82
N GLN A 250 -28.21 0.84 -3.48
CA GLN A 250 -27.22 0.02 -2.80
C GLN A 250 -26.11 0.87 -2.17
N ILE A 251 -25.65 1.93 -2.85
CA ILE A 251 -24.67 2.87 -2.31
C ILE A 251 -25.25 3.57 -1.08
N VAL A 252 -26.47 4.10 -1.18
CA VAL A 252 -27.15 4.79 -0.07
C VAL A 252 -27.35 3.86 1.12
N GLU A 253 -27.73 2.59 0.90
CA GLU A 253 -27.88 1.61 1.98
C GLU A 253 -26.55 1.24 2.63
N ASN A 254 -25.49 1.04 1.84
CA ASN A 254 -24.15 0.81 2.37
C ASN A 254 -23.64 2.02 3.16
N PHE A 255 -23.92 3.22 2.67
CA PHE A 255 -23.58 4.47 3.34
C PHE A 255 -24.32 4.61 4.68
N LYS A 256 -25.63 4.34 4.74
CA LYS A 256 -26.39 4.31 5.99
C LYS A 256 -25.82 3.30 7.00
N LYS A 257 -25.46 2.10 6.56
CA LYS A 257 -24.82 1.09 7.42
C LYS A 257 -23.50 1.59 7.99
N LYS A 258 -22.67 2.21 7.15
CA LYS A 258 -21.40 2.80 7.61
C LYS A 258 -21.63 3.95 8.62
N LEU A 259 -22.63 4.82 8.40
CA LEU A 259 -23.00 5.86 9.36
C LEU A 259 -23.42 5.30 10.72
N LEU A 260 -24.23 4.23 10.73
CA LEU A 260 -24.62 3.56 11.99
C LEU A 260 -23.40 2.97 12.71
N SER A 261 -22.44 2.41 11.97
CA SER A 261 -21.21 1.89 12.57
C SER A 261 -20.35 3.01 13.18
N LEU A 262 -20.27 4.19 12.55
CA LEU A 262 -19.57 5.33 13.14
C LEU A 262 -20.19 5.74 14.47
N GLU A 263 -21.52 5.80 14.54
CA GLU A 263 -22.20 6.18 15.78
C GLU A 263 -21.91 5.21 16.93
N SER A 264 -21.72 3.92 16.63
CA SER A 264 -21.33 2.92 17.62
C SER A 264 -19.88 3.07 18.12
N SER A 265 -18.99 3.67 17.33
CA SER A 265 -17.60 3.94 17.74
C SER A 265 -17.42 5.23 18.56
N ILE A 266 -18.48 6.03 18.73
CA ILE A 266 -18.41 7.30 19.44
C ILE A 266 -18.54 7.06 20.94
N LEU A 267 -17.62 7.64 21.71
CA LEU A 267 -17.68 7.61 23.16
C LEU A 267 -18.92 8.38 23.66
N PRO A 268 -19.60 7.90 24.71
CA PRO A 268 -20.74 8.59 25.29
C PRO A 268 -20.42 10.05 25.66
N GLU A 269 -21.38 10.96 25.46
CA GLU A 269 -21.17 12.39 25.76
C GLU A 269 -20.81 12.62 27.23
N ASP A 270 -21.42 11.86 28.14
CA ASP A 270 -21.16 11.93 29.58
C ASP A 270 -19.73 11.54 29.94
N PHE A 271 -19.12 10.63 29.18
CA PHE A 271 -17.71 10.25 29.36
C PHE A 271 -16.80 11.46 29.11
N ILE A 272 -16.95 12.11 27.95
CA ILE A 272 -16.18 13.31 27.59
C ILE A 272 -16.46 14.46 28.56
N LEU A 273 -17.72 14.65 28.98
CA LEU A 273 -18.09 15.71 29.92
C LEU A 273 -17.54 15.44 31.33
N SER A 274 -17.50 14.20 31.79
CA SER A 274 -16.93 13.84 33.09
C SER A 274 -15.45 14.22 33.17
N GLU A 275 -14.68 13.93 32.13
CA GLU A 275 -13.27 14.35 32.03
C GLU A 275 -13.13 15.88 31.93
N ALA A 276 -14.12 16.56 31.35
CA ALA A 276 -14.17 18.00 31.23
C ALA A 276 -14.75 18.70 32.47
N GLU A 277 -14.95 18.00 33.59
CA GLU A 277 -15.60 18.53 34.79
C GLU A 277 -16.97 19.19 34.50
N ASN A 278 -17.71 18.63 33.55
CA ASN A 278 -18.97 19.14 32.99
C ASN A 278 -18.88 20.54 32.37
N ASP A 279 -17.69 21.08 32.10
CA ASP A 279 -17.48 22.35 31.40
C ASP A 279 -17.22 22.12 29.90
N PRO A 280 -18.14 22.53 29.00
CA PRO A 280 -17.96 22.42 27.57
C PRO A 280 -16.72 23.14 27.02
N LYS A 281 -16.20 24.16 27.72
CA LYS A 281 -14.97 24.85 27.32
C LYS A 281 -13.74 23.98 27.57
N LYS A 282 -13.74 23.15 28.62
CA LYS A 282 -12.63 22.23 28.93
C LYS A 282 -12.51 21.09 27.91
N VAL A 283 -13.58 20.76 27.19
CA VAL A 283 -13.55 19.80 26.06
C VAL A 283 -12.50 20.18 25.01
N ARG A 284 -12.20 21.48 24.84
CA ARG A 284 -11.15 21.97 23.93
C ARG A 284 -9.77 21.43 24.30
N ASN A 285 -9.47 21.31 25.60
CA ASN A 285 -8.21 20.77 26.09
C ASN A 285 -8.12 19.26 25.85
N ILE A 286 -9.23 18.56 26.04
CA ILE A 286 -9.33 17.12 25.77
C ILE A 286 -9.11 16.86 24.28
N LEU A 287 -9.78 17.62 23.41
CA LEU A 287 -9.59 17.55 21.96
C LEU A 287 -8.13 17.80 21.56
N TRP A 288 -7.49 18.83 22.16
CA TRP A 288 -6.10 19.15 21.87
C TRP A 288 -5.15 17.99 22.22
N ASN A 289 -5.34 17.39 23.40
CA ASN A 289 -4.53 16.26 23.83
C ASN A 289 -4.79 15.02 22.97
N ALA A 290 -6.05 14.72 22.65
CA ALA A 290 -6.44 13.61 21.79
C ALA A 290 -5.82 13.74 20.38
N LEU A 291 -5.82 14.95 19.81
CA LEU A 291 -5.14 15.22 18.54
C LEU A 291 -3.63 14.98 18.60
N GLY A 292 -2.99 15.36 19.71
CA GLY A 292 -1.56 15.12 19.93
C GLY A 292 -1.21 13.63 20.01
N LEU A 293 -2.13 12.81 20.53
CA LEU A 293 -2.00 11.36 20.65
C LEU A 293 -2.57 10.59 19.44
N GLN A 294 -3.17 11.28 18.47
CA GLN A 294 -3.90 10.69 17.34
C GLN A 294 -5.02 9.72 17.77
N ASP A 295 -5.65 9.98 18.91
CA ASP A 295 -6.76 9.19 19.44
C ASP A 295 -8.03 9.51 18.64
N LYS A 296 -8.36 8.62 17.68
CA LYS A 296 -9.48 8.78 16.75
C LYS A 296 -10.83 8.86 17.46
N GLU A 297 -11.10 7.94 18.39
CA GLU A 297 -12.37 7.84 19.10
C GLU A 297 -12.62 9.08 19.95
N LYS A 298 -11.61 9.51 20.72
CA LYS A 298 -11.75 10.67 21.59
C LYS A 298 -11.83 11.98 20.81
N THR A 299 -11.07 12.10 19.71
CA THR A 299 -11.12 13.27 18.83
C THR A 299 -12.49 13.44 18.19
N THR A 300 -13.03 12.39 17.56
CA THR A 300 -14.35 12.43 16.90
C THR A 300 -15.49 12.66 17.90
N SER A 301 -15.39 12.08 19.10
CA SER A 301 -16.36 12.31 20.20
C SER A 301 -16.34 13.75 20.70
N CYS A 302 -15.16 14.35 20.87
CA CYS A 302 -15.02 15.76 21.23
C CYS A 302 -15.59 16.68 20.14
N LEU A 303 -15.32 16.39 18.86
CA LEU A 303 -15.86 17.14 17.73
C LEU A 303 -17.39 17.08 17.69
N LYS A 304 -17.99 15.89 17.83
CA LYS A 304 -19.45 15.72 17.92
C LYS A 304 -20.04 16.59 19.02
N LEU A 305 -19.47 16.53 20.22
CA LEU A 305 -19.94 17.28 21.38
C LEU A 305 -19.84 18.81 21.17
N LEU A 306 -18.71 19.29 20.64
CA LEU A 306 -18.47 20.71 20.36
C LEU A 306 -19.43 21.23 19.27
N ILE A 307 -19.69 20.45 18.22
CA ILE A 307 -20.61 20.84 17.14
C ILE A 307 -22.05 20.85 17.64
N LYS A 308 -22.50 19.79 18.33
CA LYS A 308 -23.85 19.68 18.88
C LYS A 308 -24.17 20.81 19.85
N ARG A 309 -23.20 21.24 20.66
CA ARG A 309 -23.33 22.38 21.59
C ARG A 309 -23.03 23.74 20.96
N LYS A 310 -22.82 23.82 19.63
CA LYS A 310 -22.47 25.05 18.89
C LYS A 310 -21.24 25.79 19.45
N ASN A 311 -20.32 25.05 20.06
CA ASN A 311 -19.10 25.57 20.67
C ASN A 311 -17.86 25.46 19.76
N LEU A 312 -17.97 24.77 18.62
CA LEU A 312 -16.84 24.63 17.69
C LEU A 312 -16.36 25.99 17.15
N ASP A 313 -17.28 26.85 16.69
CA ASP A 313 -16.88 28.16 16.15
C ASP A 313 -16.30 29.08 17.23
N LEU A 314 -16.85 29.01 18.44
CA LEU A 314 -16.30 29.73 19.60
C LEU A 314 -14.88 29.25 19.93
N MET A 315 -14.64 27.94 19.86
CA MET A 315 -13.29 27.38 20.03
C MET A 315 -12.33 27.92 18.97
N LEU A 316 -12.72 27.93 17.69
CA LEU A 316 -11.85 28.44 16.62
C LEU A 316 -11.55 29.94 16.76
N LYS A 317 -12.49 30.72 17.32
CA LYS A 317 -12.32 32.15 17.59
C LYS A 317 -11.45 32.44 18.81
N GLU A 318 -11.61 31.69 19.89
CA GLU A 318 -11.00 32.00 21.20
C GLU A 318 -9.69 31.23 21.45
N ASP A 319 -9.55 30.01 20.93
CA ASP A 319 -8.41 29.14 21.20
C ASP A 319 -7.33 29.27 20.13
N VAL A 320 -6.32 30.08 20.46
CA VAL A 320 -5.17 30.39 19.58
C VAL A 320 -4.44 29.13 19.11
N ARG A 321 -4.48 28.03 19.86
CA ARG A 321 -3.83 26.76 19.45
C ARG A 321 -4.48 26.19 18.20
N PHE A 322 -5.81 26.09 18.20
CA PHE A 322 -6.58 25.57 17.07
C PHE A 322 -6.53 26.53 15.87
N LEU A 323 -6.61 27.84 16.13
CA LEU A 323 -6.49 28.84 15.08
C LEU A 323 -5.12 28.76 14.38
N ASN A 324 -4.02 28.63 15.13
CA ASN A 324 -2.68 28.58 14.56
C ASN A 324 -2.43 27.32 13.72
N ILE A 325 -2.91 26.15 14.16
CA ILE A 325 -2.78 24.93 13.34
C ILE A 325 -3.61 25.02 12.07
N LEU A 326 -4.79 25.62 12.14
CA LEU A 326 -5.66 25.84 10.98
C LEU A 326 -5.01 26.83 10.00
N LYS A 327 -4.48 27.96 10.48
CA LYS A 327 -3.71 28.91 9.67
C LYS A 327 -2.57 28.24 8.94
N ARG A 328 -1.77 27.42 9.65
CA ARG A 328 -0.66 26.68 9.05
C ARG A 328 -1.16 25.73 7.95
N PHE A 329 -2.23 24.98 8.21
CA PHE A 329 -2.83 24.08 7.22
C PHE A 329 -3.28 24.83 5.95
N VAL A 330 -4.05 25.89 6.11
CA VAL A 330 -4.55 26.70 4.99
C VAL A 330 -3.38 27.35 4.23
N ASN A 331 -2.36 27.84 4.93
CA ASN A 331 -1.18 28.43 4.30
C ASN A 331 -0.35 27.42 3.50
N ILE A 332 -0.16 26.21 4.01
CA ILE A 332 0.55 25.15 3.26
C ILE A 332 -0.22 24.79 1.98
N ARG A 333 -1.54 24.69 2.08
CA ARG A 333 -2.37 24.20 0.96
C ARG A 333 -2.68 25.27 -0.09
N TYR A 334 -2.85 26.51 0.33
CA TYR A 334 -3.35 27.59 -0.54
C TYR A 334 -2.44 28.82 -0.57
N GLY A 335 -1.46 28.95 0.33
CA GLY A 335 -0.64 30.16 0.48
C GLY A 335 0.21 30.51 -0.74
N GLY A 336 0.57 29.53 -1.58
CA GLY A 336 1.29 29.78 -2.83
C GLY A 336 0.43 30.38 -3.95
N LYS A 337 -0.90 30.38 -3.81
CA LYS A 337 -1.86 30.88 -4.80
C LYS A 337 -2.71 32.05 -4.29
N TYR A 338 -2.59 32.39 -3.02
CA TYR A 338 -3.42 33.37 -2.34
C TYR A 338 -2.65 34.69 -2.24
N ASP A 339 -3.16 35.73 -2.87
CA ASP A 339 -2.46 37.02 -3.01
C ASP A 339 -2.73 37.99 -1.85
N GLY A 340 -3.66 37.65 -0.94
CA GLY A 340 -4.11 38.54 0.14
C GLY A 340 -3.48 38.29 1.52
N ASP A 341 -4.06 38.92 2.55
CA ASP A 341 -3.78 38.61 3.95
C ASP A 341 -4.65 37.42 4.43
N LEU A 342 -4.04 36.24 4.51
CA LEU A 342 -4.75 34.98 4.80
C LEU A 342 -5.26 34.96 6.24
N ASP A 343 -4.52 35.59 7.14
CA ASP A 343 -4.88 35.70 8.54
C ASP A 343 -6.14 36.55 8.70
N ASN A 344 -6.20 37.69 8.01
CA ASN A 344 -7.39 38.53 7.98
C ASN A 344 -8.59 37.80 7.37
N TRP A 345 -8.40 37.07 6.27
CA TRP A 345 -9.47 36.29 5.66
C TRP A 345 -9.98 35.21 6.62
N LEU A 346 -9.10 34.42 7.23
CA LEU A 346 -9.53 33.36 8.13
C LEU A 346 -10.33 33.93 9.29
N ASN A 347 -9.84 35.00 9.93
CA ASN A 347 -10.52 35.69 11.04
C ASN A 347 -11.93 36.18 10.67
N LYS A 348 -12.12 36.72 9.46
CA LYS A 348 -13.42 37.20 8.95
C LYS A 348 -14.40 36.07 8.61
N ASN A 349 -13.92 34.85 8.44
CA ASN A 349 -14.71 33.73 7.94
C ASN A 349 -14.82 32.57 8.97
N LEU A 350 -14.36 32.73 10.22
CA LEU A 350 -14.31 31.65 11.22
C LEU A 350 -15.67 30.98 11.53
N ASP A 351 -16.77 31.68 11.32
CA ASP A 351 -18.14 31.19 11.50
C ASP A 351 -18.77 30.63 10.22
N LYS A 352 -18.08 30.70 9.08
CA LYS A 352 -18.58 30.22 7.81
C LYS A 352 -18.33 28.73 7.63
N LEU A 353 -19.23 28.08 6.90
CA LEU A 353 -19.17 26.67 6.57
C LEU A 353 -17.85 26.24 5.92
N ILE A 354 -17.25 27.13 5.10
CA ILE A 354 -15.98 26.87 4.43
C ILE A 354 -14.83 26.68 5.43
N VAL A 355 -14.80 27.45 6.53
CA VAL A 355 -13.77 27.29 7.56
C VAL A 355 -13.99 26.02 8.35
N ARG A 356 -15.25 25.65 8.63
CA ARG A 356 -15.56 24.34 9.24
C ARG A 356 -15.10 23.18 8.35
N ARG A 357 -15.31 23.26 7.03
CA ARG A 357 -14.80 22.28 6.06
C ARG A 357 -13.28 22.15 6.15
N LEU A 358 -12.56 23.27 6.08
CA LEU A 358 -11.09 23.30 6.15
C LEU A 358 -10.58 22.75 7.49
N PHE A 359 -11.26 23.08 8.59
CA PHE A 359 -10.90 22.57 9.91
C PHE A 359 -11.13 21.07 10.04
N LEU A 360 -12.28 20.56 9.58
CA LEU A 360 -12.58 19.13 9.61
C LEU A 360 -11.65 18.34 8.70
N GLU A 361 -11.34 18.84 7.51
CA GLU A 361 -10.35 18.21 6.62
C GLU A 361 -8.97 18.15 7.27
N MET A 362 -8.49 19.25 7.86
CA MET A 362 -7.24 19.26 8.61
C MET A 362 -7.24 18.23 9.74
N VAL A 363 -8.32 18.14 10.53
CA VAL A 363 -8.36 17.19 11.65
C VAL A 363 -8.43 15.75 11.16
N LEU A 364 -9.37 15.43 10.28
CA LEU A 364 -9.67 14.06 9.87
C LEU A 364 -8.58 13.49 8.94
N VAL A 365 -8.09 14.29 7.99
CA VAL A 365 -7.09 13.82 7.00
C VAL A 365 -5.68 14.00 7.54
N GLU A 366 -5.28 15.21 7.93
CA GLU A 366 -3.87 15.47 8.29
C GLU A 366 -3.50 14.99 9.71
N LYS A 367 -4.38 15.22 10.70
CA LYS A 367 -4.06 14.90 12.10
C LYS A 367 -4.35 13.45 12.45
N LEU A 368 -5.50 12.93 12.04
CA LEU A 368 -5.90 11.56 12.33
C LEU A 368 -5.49 10.54 11.26
N ARG A 369 -5.09 10.99 10.06
CA ARG A 369 -4.69 10.13 8.94
C ARG A 369 -5.75 9.08 8.63
N LEU A 370 -7.02 9.48 8.68
CA LEU A 370 -8.11 8.61 8.24
C LEU A 370 -8.01 8.40 6.72
N ASP A 371 -8.46 7.25 6.25
CA ASP A 371 -8.59 7.07 4.80
C ASP A 371 -9.60 8.06 4.22
N SER A 372 -9.50 8.31 2.92
CA SER A 372 -10.29 9.33 2.23
C SER A 372 -11.80 9.13 2.45
N GLN A 373 -12.28 7.89 2.36
CA GLN A 373 -13.70 7.55 2.50
C GLN A 373 -14.17 7.67 3.95
N GLU A 374 -13.38 7.19 4.91
CA GLU A 374 -13.65 7.32 6.34
C GLU A 374 -13.69 8.81 6.75
N ALA A 375 -12.74 9.62 6.31
CA ALA A 375 -12.70 11.06 6.58
C ALA A 375 -13.96 11.78 6.06
N MET A 376 -14.40 11.46 4.84
CA MET A 376 -15.58 12.07 4.24
C MET A 376 -16.88 11.61 4.89
N LEU A 377 -16.95 10.36 5.33
CA LEU A 377 -18.07 9.85 6.11
C LEU A 377 -18.20 10.56 7.46
N TRP A 378 -17.08 10.77 8.17
CA TRP A 378 -17.05 11.57 9.40
C TRP A 378 -17.43 13.03 9.14
N ALA A 379 -16.92 13.64 8.08
CA ALA A 379 -17.26 15.01 7.71
C ALA A 379 -18.77 15.14 7.40
N PHE A 380 -19.36 14.18 6.69
CA PHE A 380 -20.80 14.11 6.45
C PHE A 380 -21.56 14.00 7.78
N TYR A 381 -21.19 13.05 8.63
CA TYR A 381 -21.84 12.83 9.92
C TYR A 381 -21.81 14.10 10.78
N LEU A 382 -20.63 14.68 10.97
CA LEU A 382 -20.40 15.84 11.83
C LEU A 382 -21.11 17.10 11.30
N SER A 383 -21.13 17.33 9.99
CA SER A 383 -21.82 18.48 9.39
C SER A 383 -23.35 18.39 9.51
N ASN A 384 -23.91 17.18 9.48
CA ASN A 384 -25.36 16.96 9.61
C ASN A 384 -25.87 16.94 11.07
N LEU A 385 -25.00 17.05 12.07
CA LEU A 385 -25.42 17.17 13.49
C LEU A 385 -26.19 18.46 13.77
N VAL A 386 -25.99 19.51 12.97
CA VAL A 386 -26.69 20.79 13.09
C VAL A 386 -27.56 20.99 11.86
N ALA A 387 -28.87 20.88 12.04
CA ALA A 387 -29.83 21.08 10.95
C ALA A 387 -29.63 22.44 10.27
N GLY A 388 -29.56 22.44 8.94
CA GLY A 388 -29.38 23.66 8.13
C GLY A 388 -27.98 24.25 8.12
N ALA A 389 -26.97 23.59 8.69
CA ALA A 389 -25.58 24.06 8.64
C ALA A 389 -24.95 24.02 7.23
N GLY A 390 -25.61 23.36 6.28
CA GLY A 390 -25.09 23.10 4.93
C GLY A 390 -24.18 21.87 4.89
N GLN A 391 -23.83 21.45 3.69
CA GLN A 391 -23.00 20.26 3.44
C GLN A 391 -21.60 20.66 2.95
N ILE A 392 -20.60 19.93 3.45
CA ILE A 392 -19.17 20.12 3.13
C ILE A 392 -18.59 18.96 2.31
N VAL A 393 -19.38 17.90 2.15
CA VAL A 393 -19.11 16.73 1.31
C VAL A 393 -20.38 16.41 0.53
N TYR A 394 -20.23 15.83 -0.66
CA TYR A 394 -21.32 15.40 -1.53
C TYR A 394 -21.04 13.98 -2.04
N LEU A 395 -22.07 13.26 -2.45
CA LEU A 395 -21.93 11.98 -3.15
C LEU A 395 -21.83 12.30 -4.64
N ASP A 396 -20.72 11.92 -5.27
CA ASP A 396 -20.56 12.02 -6.71
C ASP A 396 -21.30 10.86 -7.37
N GLU A 397 -22.20 11.17 -8.30
CA GLU A 397 -23.02 10.17 -8.99
C GLU A 397 -22.23 9.40 -10.04
N ASP A 398 -21.14 9.97 -10.57
CA ASP A 398 -20.36 9.37 -11.64
C ASP A 398 -19.52 8.18 -11.15
N ASP A 399 -18.95 8.28 -9.95
CA ASP A 399 -18.12 7.23 -9.35
C ASP A 399 -18.72 6.61 -8.07
N GLY A 400 -19.85 7.13 -7.58
CA GLY A 400 -20.52 6.64 -6.39
C GLY A 400 -19.74 6.90 -5.09
N GLN A 401 -18.77 7.81 -5.10
CA GLN A 401 -17.92 8.12 -3.96
C GLN A 401 -18.29 9.44 -3.30
N LEU A 402 -18.08 9.52 -1.98
CA LEU A 402 -18.13 10.82 -1.31
C LEU A 402 -16.92 11.64 -1.73
N LYS A 403 -17.14 12.93 -1.97
CA LYS A 403 -16.10 13.92 -2.28
C LYS A 403 -16.25 15.14 -1.38
N TRP A 404 -15.14 15.76 -1.02
CA TRP A 404 -15.16 17.07 -0.38
C TRP A 404 -15.71 18.10 -1.36
N ARG A 405 -16.59 18.99 -0.89
CA ARG A 405 -16.96 20.16 -1.68
C ARG A 405 -15.70 20.96 -2.01
N GLU A 406 -15.51 21.24 -3.29
CA GLU A 406 -14.28 21.84 -3.78
C GLU A 406 -14.17 23.32 -3.41
N VAL A 407 -12.94 23.73 -3.15
CA VAL A 407 -12.59 25.08 -2.74
C VAL A 407 -11.52 25.61 -3.68
N GLN A 408 -11.74 26.82 -4.19
CA GLN A 408 -10.82 27.52 -5.08
C GLN A 408 -10.34 28.84 -4.46
N VAL A 409 -9.15 29.26 -4.89
CA VAL A 409 -8.53 30.53 -4.52
C VAL A 409 -8.68 31.49 -5.69
N ASN A 410 -9.44 32.56 -5.49
CA ASN A 410 -9.70 33.61 -6.47
C ASN A 410 -9.12 34.93 -5.93
N GLY A 411 -7.83 35.18 -6.20
CA GLY A 411 -7.09 36.34 -5.68
C GLY A 411 -7.00 36.33 -4.15
N GLU A 412 -7.65 37.31 -3.51
CA GLU A 412 -7.70 37.46 -2.05
C GLU A 412 -8.85 36.69 -1.37
N ASN A 413 -9.55 35.81 -2.10
CA ASN A 413 -10.68 35.07 -1.55
C ASN A 413 -10.54 33.56 -1.74
N ILE A 414 -10.87 32.81 -0.70
CA ILE A 414 -11.11 31.37 -0.78
C ILE A 414 -12.64 31.17 -0.85
N SER A 415 -13.12 30.49 -1.88
CA SER A 415 -14.55 30.32 -2.18
C SER A 415 -14.86 28.91 -2.65
N TRP A 416 -16.14 28.53 -2.62
CA TRP A 416 -16.57 27.26 -3.22
C TRP A 416 -16.38 27.30 -4.73
N VAL A 417 -16.14 26.14 -5.34
CA VAL A 417 -16.29 25.98 -6.80
C VAL A 417 -17.79 25.88 -7.10
N ASP A 418 -18.29 26.69 -8.03
CA ASP A 418 -19.72 26.80 -8.35
C ASP A 418 -20.23 25.65 -9.27
N ASN A 419 -19.44 24.60 -9.47
CA ASN A 419 -19.71 23.54 -10.45
C ASN A 419 -20.61 22.39 -9.93
N LEU A 420 -21.44 22.64 -8.92
CA LEU A 420 -22.36 21.63 -8.36
C LEU A 420 -23.82 21.94 -8.70
#